data_AF-A0A7C5XE85-F1
#
_entry.id   AF-A0A7C5XE85-F1
#
_cell.length_a   1.000
_cell.length_b   1.000
_cell.length_c   1.000
_cell.angle_alpha   90.00
_cell.angle_beta   90.00
_cell.angle_gamma   90.00
#
_symmetry.space_group_name_H-M   'P 1'
#
loop_
_entity.id
_entity.type
_entity.pdbx_description
1 polymer ?
#
loop_
_entity_poly.entity_id
_entity_poly.type
_entity_poly.pdbx_seq_one_letter_code
_entity_poly.pdbx_strand_id
1 'polypeptide(L)'
;MKKGRESAFFRRAAHVDTAKMKPVKKIDTGPLLRPLKEEAKRKAKELGVSPGLLFNALYYCLNDPDCDVDALYEEVKKGGDDYLRRFLLERGVEI
;
A
#
# COMPACT_ATOMS: atom_id res chain seq x y z
N MET A 1 -3.38 -52.65 -1.58
CA MET A 1 -3.30 -51.33 -2.25
C MET A 1 -4.63 -50.59 -2.06
N LYS A 2 -4.68 -49.53 -1.26
CA LYS A 2 -5.89 -48.69 -1.10
C LYS A 2 -5.66 -47.36 -1.83
N LYS A 3 -6.03 -47.28 -3.11
CA LYS A 3 -6.10 -46.03 -3.89
C LYS A 3 -7.58 -45.61 -3.94
N GLY A 4 -7.90 -44.35 -3.65
CA GLY A 4 -9.18 -43.79 -4.13
C GLY A 4 -9.97 -42.81 -3.24
N ARG A 5 -9.37 -42.06 -2.30
CA ARG A 5 -10.08 -40.93 -1.67
C ARG A 5 -9.52 -39.55 -1.96
N GLU A 6 -8.27 -39.46 -2.39
CA GLU A 6 -7.56 -38.17 -2.54
C GLU A 6 -7.96 -37.47 -3.85
N SER A 7 -8.25 -38.22 -4.91
CA SER A 7 -8.59 -37.66 -6.23
C SER A 7 -9.96 -36.98 -6.31
N ALA A 8 -10.86 -37.22 -5.35
CA ALA A 8 -12.19 -36.59 -5.32
C ALA A 8 -12.16 -35.19 -4.68
N PHE A 9 -11.21 -34.92 -3.79
CA PHE A 9 -11.03 -33.59 -3.17
C PHE A 9 -10.50 -32.58 -4.19
N PHE A 10 -9.47 -32.95 -4.96
CA PHE A 10 -8.88 -32.04 -5.95
C PHE A 10 -9.81 -31.72 -7.13
N ARG A 11 -10.73 -32.63 -7.50
CA ARG A 11 -11.74 -32.33 -8.54
C ARG A 11 -12.78 -31.29 -8.11
N ARG A 12 -13.02 -31.11 -6.81
CA ARG A 12 -13.94 -30.08 -6.30
C ARG A 12 -13.31 -28.70 -6.22
N ALA A 13 -12.00 -28.62 -5.99
CA ALA A 13 -11.27 -27.35 -5.91
C ALA A 13 -11.04 -26.69 -7.29
N ALA A 14 -10.95 -27.49 -8.36
CA ALA A 14 -10.67 -27.00 -9.71
C ALA A 14 -11.88 -26.37 -10.44
N HIS A 15 -13.08 -26.43 -9.86
CA HIS A 15 -14.31 -25.89 -10.46
C HIS A 15 -14.75 -24.57 -9.80
N VAL A 16 -13.79 -23.73 -9.40
CA VAL A 16 -14.09 -22.34 -9.06
C VAL A 16 -14.15 -21.56 -10.37
N ASP A 17 -15.36 -21.35 -10.85
CA ASP A 17 -15.69 -20.54 -12.01
C ASP A 17 -15.21 -19.09 -11.76
N THR A 18 -14.06 -18.74 -12.31
CA THR A 18 -13.41 -17.42 -12.12
C THR A 18 -14.30 -16.27 -12.61
N ALA A 19 -15.24 -16.54 -13.53
CA ALA A 19 -16.23 -15.58 -14.00
C ALA A 19 -17.36 -15.31 -12.98
N LYS A 20 -17.49 -16.13 -11.92
CA LYS A 20 -18.47 -15.93 -10.83
C LYS A 20 -17.86 -15.30 -9.57
N MET A 21 -16.55 -15.03 -9.56
CA MET A 21 -15.96 -14.21 -8.50
C MET A 21 -16.52 -12.79 -8.64
N LYS A 22 -17.45 -12.44 -7.76
CA LYS A 22 -17.89 -11.05 -7.61
C LYS A 22 -16.64 -10.21 -7.34
N PRO A 23 -16.46 -9.06 -8.00
CA PRO A 23 -15.35 -8.16 -7.66
C PRO A 23 -15.42 -7.93 -6.16
N VAL A 24 -14.32 -8.24 -5.46
CA VAL A 24 -14.20 -8.00 -4.03
C VAL A 24 -14.61 -6.54 -3.84
N LYS A 25 -15.70 -6.30 -3.09
CA LYS A 25 -16.13 -4.95 -2.75
C LYS A 25 -14.88 -4.23 -2.24
N LYS A 26 -14.52 -3.10 -2.86
CA LYS A 26 -13.37 -2.29 -2.46
C LYS A 26 -13.34 -2.27 -0.93
N ILE A 27 -12.28 -2.82 -0.35
CA ILE A 27 -12.11 -2.81 1.10
C ILE A 27 -12.10 -1.34 1.47
N ASP A 28 -13.06 -0.91 2.30
CA ASP A 28 -13.13 0.47 2.76
C ASP A 28 -11.98 0.67 3.76
N THR A 29 -10.80 0.98 3.23
CA THR A 29 -9.59 1.29 4.02
C THR A 29 -9.62 2.72 4.54
N GLY A 30 -10.64 3.50 4.16
CA GLY A 30 -10.87 4.87 4.61
C GLY A 30 -10.77 5.05 6.13
N PRO A 31 -11.41 4.23 6.97
CA PRO A 31 -11.35 4.34 8.43
C PRO A 31 -9.95 4.04 8.98
N LEU A 32 -9.23 3.09 8.36
CA LEU A 32 -7.89 2.66 8.78
C LEU A 32 -6.81 3.67 8.38
N LEU A 33 -6.99 4.35 7.24
CA LEU A 33 -6.02 5.31 6.71
C LEU A 33 -6.28 6.76 7.17
N ARG A 34 -7.39 7.03 7.87
CA ARG A 34 -7.70 8.34 8.45
C ARG A 34 -6.59 8.88 9.35
N PRO A 35 -6.05 8.11 10.33
CA PRO A 35 -4.98 8.60 11.19
C PRO A 35 -3.74 8.98 10.39
N LEU A 36 -3.35 8.14 9.42
CA LEU A 36 -2.21 8.39 8.55
C LEU A 36 -2.41 9.64 7.69
N LYS A 37 -3.62 9.86 7.16
CA LYS A 37 -3.94 11.02 6.33
C LYS A 37 -3.90 12.34 7.12
N GLU A 38 -4.36 12.33 8.36
CA GLU A 38 -4.31 13.51 9.23
C GLU A 38 -2.87 13.79 9.70
N GLU A 39 -2.09 12.75 10.01
CA GLU A 39 -0.67 12.89 10.29
C GLU A 39 0.11 13.45 9.10
N ALA A 40 -0.11 12.88 7.91
CA ALA A 40 0.52 13.34 6.67
C ALA A 40 0.16 14.81 6.39
N LYS A 41 -1.08 15.25 6.60
CA LYS A 41 -1.46 16.67 6.48
C LYS A 41 -0.71 17.57 7.46
N ARG A 42 -0.64 17.18 8.74
CA ARG A 42 0.05 17.96 9.78
C ARG A 42 1.52 18.09 9.43
N LYS A 43 2.18 16.98 9.12
CA LYS A 43 3.60 16.93 8.76
C LYS A 43 3.90 17.64 7.44
N ALA A 44 3.04 17.51 6.44
CA ALA A 44 3.19 18.21 5.18
C ALA A 44 3.17 19.73 5.36
N LYS A 45 2.33 20.25 6.26
CA LYS A 45 2.32 21.66 6.63
C LYS A 45 3.60 22.09 7.34
N GLU A 46 4.11 21.27 8.27
CA GLU A 46 5.39 21.53 8.96
C GLU A 46 6.57 21.54 7.98
N LEU A 47 6.53 20.67 6.97
CA LEU A 47 7.62 20.45 6.00
C LEU A 47 7.49 21.30 4.74
N GLY A 48 6.35 21.98 4.53
CA GLY A 48 6.09 22.79 3.35
C GLY A 48 5.92 22.00 2.05
N VAL A 49 5.37 20.77 2.13
CA VAL A 49 5.22 19.84 1.00
C VAL A 49 3.76 19.48 0.72
N SER A 50 3.51 18.79 -0.38
CA SER A 50 2.18 18.30 -0.75
C SER A 50 1.69 17.19 0.20
N PRO A 51 0.52 17.36 0.86
CA PRO A 51 -0.04 16.33 1.73
C PRO A 51 -0.32 15.00 1.04
N GLY A 52 -0.67 15.03 -0.25
CA GLY A 52 -0.93 13.82 -1.03
C GLY A 52 0.34 13.02 -1.31
N LEU A 53 1.42 13.72 -1.67
CA LEU A 53 2.73 13.09 -1.90
C LEU A 53 3.28 12.49 -0.62
N LEU A 54 3.22 13.25 0.49
CA LEU A 54 3.70 12.76 1.78
C LEU A 54 2.85 11.58 2.30
N PHE A 55 1.53 11.63 2.13
CA PHE A 55 0.65 10.51 2.49
C PHE A 55 1.03 9.24 1.72
N ASN A 56 1.21 9.34 0.40
CA ASN A 56 1.62 8.20 -0.41
C ASN A 56 3.00 7.70 0.03
N ALA A 57 3.97 8.60 0.24
CA ALA A 57 5.31 8.21 0.66
C ALA A 57 5.29 7.47 2.01
N LEU A 58 4.54 7.98 2.99
CA LEU A 58 4.35 7.31 4.28
C LEU A 58 3.63 5.97 4.14
N TYR A 59 2.60 5.90 3.29
CA TYR A 59 1.90 4.65 3.02
C TYR A 59 2.87 3.58 2.50
N TYR A 60 3.69 3.90 1.50
CA TYR A 60 4.65 2.94 0.97
C TYR A 60 5.77 2.64 1.96
N CYS A 61 6.24 3.64 2.71
CA CYS A 61 7.28 3.45 3.73
C CYS A 61 6.81 2.51 4.85
N LEU A 62 5.58 2.66 5.35
CA LEU A 62 5.04 1.79 6.41
C LEU A 62 4.79 0.34 5.97
N ASN A 63 4.74 0.08 4.66
CA ASN A 63 4.60 -1.26 4.10
C ASN A 63 5.95 -1.87 3.66
N ASP A 64 7.05 -1.14 3.84
CA ASP A 64 8.40 -1.51 3.45
C ASP A 64 9.25 -1.70 4.73
N PRO A 65 9.69 -2.94 5.05
CA PRO A 65 10.42 -3.22 6.30
C PRO A 65 11.79 -2.54 6.39
N ASP A 66 12.35 -2.11 5.26
CA ASP A 66 13.63 -1.40 5.19
C ASP A 66 13.45 0.13 5.23
N CYS A 67 12.22 0.63 5.27
CA CYS A 67 11.95 2.06 5.27
C CYS A 67 11.88 2.64 6.68
N ASP A 68 12.75 3.62 6.94
CA ASP A 68 12.76 4.41 8.17
C ASP A 68 12.00 5.74 7.96
N VAL A 69 10.92 5.93 8.73
CA VAL A 69 10.02 7.09 8.58
C VAL A 69 10.70 8.39 9.03
N ASP A 70 11.57 8.34 10.03
CA ASP A 70 12.31 9.52 10.49
C ASP A 70 13.34 9.97 9.44
N ALA A 71 14.06 9.03 8.83
CA ALA A 71 14.96 9.28 7.71
C ALA A 71 14.20 9.82 6.49
N LEU A 72 13.00 9.30 6.20
CA LEU A 72 12.12 9.86 5.16
C LEU A 72 11.84 11.33 5.44
N TYR A 73 11.45 11.70 6.66
CA TYR A 73 11.17 13.10 7.01
C TYR A 73 12.41 14.00 6.87
N GLU A 74 13.59 13.52 7.27
CA GLU A 74 14.83 14.28 7.12
C GLU A 74 15.18 14.54 5.64
N GLU A 75 14.98 13.56 4.78
CA GLU A 75 15.20 13.74 3.34
C GLU A 75 14.13 14.64 2.70
N VAL A 76 12.88 14.57 3.17
CA VAL A 76 11.81 15.49 2.74
C VAL A 76 12.10 16.92 3.18
N LYS A 77 12.68 17.16 4.37
CA LYS A 77 13.10 18.51 4.77
C LYS A 77 14.14 19.11 3.82
N LYS A 78 15.01 18.28 3.24
CA LYS A 78 16.08 18.72 2.32
C LYS A 78 15.59 18.87 0.89
N GLY A 79 14.79 17.92 0.41
CA GLY A 79 14.42 17.81 -1.00
C GLY A 79 12.96 18.12 -1.32
N GLY A 80 12.11 18.34 -0.32
CA GLY A 80 10.71 18.74 -0.48
C GLY A 80 9.91 17.77 -1.35
N ASP A 81 9.06 18.35 -2.20
CA ASP A 81 8.20 17.59 -3.12
C ASP A 81 8.99 16.84 -4.21
N ASP A 82 10.15 17.34 -4.65
CA ASP A 82 10.99 16.66 -5.64
C ASP A 82 11.53 15.33 -5.10
N TYR A 83 11.96 15.31 -3.83
CA TYR A 83 12.34 14.07 -3.17
C TYR A 83 11.17 13.09 -3.10
N LEU A 84 9.98 13.55 -2.69
CA LEU A 84 8.79 12.70 -2.58
C LEU A 84 8.39 12.09 -3.94
N ARG A 85 8.45 12.88 -5.01
CA ARG A 85 8.17 12.38 -6.37
C ARG A 85 9.15 11.28 -6.77
N ARG A 86 10.45 11.49 -6.57
CA ARG A 86 11.46 10.46 -6.87
C ARG A 86 11.26 9.20 -6.03
N PHE A 87 11.07 9.36 -4.72
CA PHE A 87 10.84 8.25 -3.79
C PHE A 87 9.66 7.36 -4.21
N LEU A 88 8.58 7.99 -4.70
CA LEU A 88 7.37 7.31 -5.18
C LEU A 88 7.59 6.67 -6.56
N LEU A 89 8.28 7.34 -7.48
CA LEU A 89 8.62 6.77 -8.79
C LEU A 89 9.51 5.52 -8.68
N GLU A 90 10.50 5.53 -7.77
CA GLU A 90 11.36 4.37 -7.50
C GLU A 90 10.57 3.15 -6.99
N ARG A 91 9.39 3.40 -6.41
CA ARG A 91 8.45 2.37 -5.94
C ARG A 91 7.34 2.05 -6.94
N GLY A 92 7.43 2.56 -8.17
CA GLY A 92 6.49 2.28 -9.25
C GLY A 92 5.11 2.93 -9.06
N VAL A 93 5.03 4.00 -8.26
CA VAL A 93 3.78 4.72 -8.01
C VAL A 93 3.58 5.77 -9.11
N GLU A 94 2.47 5.71 -9.83
CA GLU A 94 2.06 6.79 -10.73
C GLU A 94 1.54 7.98 -9.91
N ILE A 95 2.08 9.18 -10.18
CA ILE A 95 1.93 10.39 -9.36
C ILE A 95 1.32 11.55 -10.15
#